data_AF-A0A924T3F6-F1
#
_entry.id   AF-A0A924T3F6-F1
#
_cell.length_a   1.000
_cell.length_b   1.000
_cell.length_c   1.000
_cell.angle_alpha   90.00
_cell.angle_beta   90.00
_cell.angle_gamma   90.00
#
_symmetry.space_group_name_H-M   'P 1'
#
loop_
_entity.id
_entity.type
_entity.pdbx_description
1 polymer ?
#
loop_
_entity_poly.entity_id
_entity_poly.type
_entity_poly.pdbx_seq_one_letter_code
_entity_poly.pdbx_strand_id
1 'polypeptide(L)' 'LAFTTLTLIGSFAYSSKTKVVYIGLIFYGAAIEIAQYTFTTTRVGDVHDLFADIVGVMLGACLYLIISKIIQQIRSTAR' A
#
# COMPACT_ATOMS: atom_id res chain seq x y z
N LEU A 1 -8.16 2.58 3.47
CA LEU A 1 -7.16 3.24 4.36
C LEU A 1 -6.04 2.29 4.79
N ALA A 2 -6.34 1.07 5.21
CA ALA A 2 -5.32 0.11 5.70
C ALA A 2 -4.15 -0.09 4.72
N PHE A 3 -4.44 -0.33 3.44
CA PHE A 3 -3.43 -0.50 2.39
C PHE A 3 -2.57 0.74 2.16
N THR A 4 -3.13 1.95 2.30
CA THR A 4 -2.37 3.20 2.25
C THR A 4 -1.35 3.27 3.37
N THR A 5 -1.76 2.98 4.60
CA THR A 5 -0.87 2.99 5.77
C THR A 5 0.21 1.91 5.66
N LEU A 6 -0.17 0.68 5.30
CA LEU A 6 0.77 -0.43 5.08
C LEU A 6 1.80 -0.11 4.00
N THR A 7 1.35 0.49 2.89
CA THR A 7 2.23 0.92 1.80
C THR A 7 3.20 1.98 2.25
N LEU A 8 2.73 2.97 3.02
CA LEU A 8 3.56 4.06 3.52
C LEU A 8 4.65 3.54 4.47
N ILE A 9 4.26 2.79 5.50
CA ILE A 9 5.20 2.23 6.49
C ILE A 9 6.16 1.24 5.82
N GLY A 10 5.63 0.35 4.97
CA GLY A 10 6.45 -0.62 4.23
C GLY A 10 7.46 0.05 3.30
N SER A 11 7.12 1.18 2.68
CA SER A 11 8.05 1.93 1.83
C SER A 11 9.16 2.62 2.62
N PHE A 12 8.88 3.08 3.84
CA PHE A 12 9.92 3.60 4.72
C PHE A 12 10.80 2.50 5.30
N ALA A 13 10.22 1.37 5.70
CA ALA A 13 10.95 0.21 6.22
C ALA A 13 11.85 -0.44 5.16
N TYR A 14 11.38 -0.52 3.91
CA TYR A 14 12.09 -1.15 2.80
C TYR A 14 12.28 -0.19 1.62
N SER A 15 12.93 0.95 1.87
CA SER A 15 13.16 2.02 0.88
C SER A 15 13.87 1.58 -0.41
N SER A 16 14.71 0.54 -0.34
CA SER A 16 15.39 -0.04 -1.51
C SER A 16 14.50 -0.99 -2.32
N LYS A 17 13.41 -1.51 -1.74
CA LYS A 17 12.55 -2.56 -2.33
C LYS A 17 11.06 -2.18 -2.36
N THR A 18 10.74 -0.90 -2.50
CA THR A 18 9.37 -0.38 -2.50
C THR A 18 8.45 -1.08 -3.52
N LYS A 19 8.97 -1.42 -4.71
CA LYS A 19 8.21 -2.18 -5.72
C LYS A 19 7.73 -3.55 -5.22
N VAL A 20 8.55 -4.24 -4.44
CA VAL A 20 8.20 -5.54 -3.85
C VAL A 20 7.09 -5.38 -2.82
N VAL A 21 7.13 -4.28 -2.03
CA VAL A 21 6.06 -3.94 -1.09
C VAL A 21 4.74 -3.72 -1.82
N TYR A 22 4.74 -2.96 -2.92
CA TYR A 22 3.50 -2.67 -3.68
C TYR A 22 2.91 -3.94 -4.28
N ILE A 23 3.73 -4.75 -4.95
CA ILE A 23 3.30 -6.00 -5.55
C ILE A 23 2.78 -6.96 -4.48
N GLY A 24 3.52 -7.11 -3.38
CA GLY A 24 3.13 -7.97 -2.26
C GLY A 24 1.79 -7.56 -1.65
N LEU A 25 1.54 -6.26 -1.50
CA LEU A 25 0.27 -5.76 -0.97
C LEU A 25 -0.90 -6.01 -1.94
N ILE A 26 -0.71 -5.83 -3.25
CA ILE A 26 -1.76 -6.15 -4.23
C ILE A 26 -2.11 -7.64 -4.20
N PHE A 27 -1.10 -8.52 -4.16
CA PHE A 27 -1.33 -9.96 -4.01
C PHE A 27 -1.99 -10.31 -2.67
N TYR A 28 -1.63 -9.61 -1.60
CA TYR A 28 -2.23 -9.80 -0.30
C TYR A 28 -3.72 -9.42 -0.28
N GLY A 29 -4.12 -8.30 -0.91
CA GLY A 29 -5.52 -7.93 -1.09
C GLY A 29 -6.30 -8.98 -1.89
N ALA A 30 -5.74 -9.45 -3.02
CA ALA A 30 -6.36 -10.52 -3.81
C ALA A 30 -6.51 -11.84 -3.01
N ALA A 31 -5.52 -12.19 -2.18
CA ALA A 31 -5.60 -13.36 -1.32
C ALA A 31 -6.69 -13.22 -0.24
N ILE A 32 -6.88 -12.01 0.31
CA ILE A 32 -7.97 -11.71 1.23
C ILE A 32 -9.32 -11.90 0.55
N GLU A 33 -9.50 -11.42 -0.68
CA GLU A 33 -10.77 -11.62 -1.40
C GLU A 33 -11.06 -13.09 -1.68
N ILE A 34 -10.06 -13.86 -2.13
CA ILE A 34 -10.22 -15.30 -2.35
C ILE A 34 -10.60 -16.00 -1.04
N ALA A 35 -9.96 -15.64 0.06
CA ALA A 35 -10.29 -16.18 1.38
C ALA A 35 -11.71 -15.77 1.80
N GLN A 36 -12.11 -14.52 1.56
CA GLN A 36 -13.45 -14.05 1.88
C GLN A 36 -14.51 -14.79 1.08
N TYR A 37 -14.30 -14.97 -0.23
CA TYR A 37 -15.19 -15.72 -1.10
C TYR A 37 -15.31 -17.19 -0.69
N THR A 38 -14.21 -17.82 -0.27
CA THR A 38 -14.16 -19.25 0.07
C THR A 38 -14.70 -19.55 1.47
N PHE A 39 -14.44 -18.67 2.44
CA PHE A 39 -14.66 -18.95 3.86
C PHE A 39 -15.79 -18.12 4.50
N THR A 40 -16.35 -17.12 3.82
CA THR A 40 -17.39 -16.24 4.37
C THR A 40 -18.68 -16.32 3.56
N THR A 41 -19.74 -16.84 4.17
CA THR A 41 -21.06 -17.01 3.55
C THR A 41 -21.93 -15.75 3.55
N THR A 42 -21.58 -14.74 4.34
CA THR A 42 -22.37 -13.51 4.53
C THR A 42 -21.86 -12.30 3.77
N ARG A 43 -20.66 -12.36 3.19
CA ARG A 43 -20.05 -11.24 2.47
C ARG A 43 -19.32 -11.76 1.23
N VAL A 44 -19.95 -11.59 0.07
CA VAL A 44 -19.32 -11.87 -1.22
C VAL A 44 -18.21 -10.85 -1.39
N GLY A 45 -16.97 -11.31 -1.59
CA GLY A 45 -15.88 -10.43 -1.98
C GLY A 45 -16.30 -9.65 -3.23
N ASP A 46 -16.39 -8.34 -3.11
CA ASP A 46 -16.77 -7.46 -4.21
C ASP A 46 -15.48 -6.96 -4.85
N VAL A 47 -15.38 -7.04 -6.18
CA VAL A 47 -14.23 -6.54 -6.96
C VAL A 47 -13.91 -5.07 -6.62
N HIS A 48 -14.88 -4.34 -6.08
CA HIS A 48 -14.68 -3.02 -5.48
C HIS A 48 -13.66 -2.97 -4.33
N ASP A 49 -13.54 -4.01 -3.49
CA ASP A 49 -12.62 -4.06 -2.37
C ASP A 49 -11.17 -4.22 -2.88
N LEU A 50 -10.93 -5.10 -3.86
CA LEU A 50 -9.64 -5.19 -4.55
C LEU A 50 -9.26 -3.87 -5.24
N PHE A 51 -10.23 -3.19 -5.87
CA PHE A 51 -9.99 -1.88 -6.46
C PHE A 51 -9.61 -0.85 -5.38
N ALA A 52 -10.29 -0.86 -4.24
CA ALA A 52 -9.97 0.01 -3.10
C ALA A 52 -8.57 -0.26 -2.53
N ASP A 53 -8.12 -1.52 -2.54
CA ASP A 53 -6.77 -1.90 -2.13
C ASP A 53 -5.71 -1.35 -3.08
N ILE A 54 -5.92 -1.49 -4.39
CA ILE A 54 -5.04 -0.93 -5.43
C ILE A 54 -4.95 0.60 -5.30
N VAL A 55 -6.09 1.29 -5.16
CA VAL A 55 -6.13 2.74 -4.93
C VAL A 55 -5.41 3.09 -3.62
N GLY A 56 -5.60 2.28 -2.57
CA GLY A 56 -4.91 2.43 -1.31
C GLY A 56 -3.39 2.38 -1.45
N VAL A 57 -2.87 1.41 -2.21
CA VAL A 57 -1.44 1.28 -2.52
C VAL A 57 -0.93 2.47 -3.33
N MET A 58 -1.66 2.92 -4.37
CA MET A 58 -1.28 4.09 -5.16
C MET A 58 -1.18 5.37 -4.30
N LEU A 59 -2.16 5.60 -3.43
CA LEU A 59 -2.15 6.74 -2.50
C LEU A 59 -0.97 6.65 -1.53
N GLY A 60 -0.67 5.47 -0.99
CA GLY A 60 0.45 5.26 -0.06
C GLY A 60 1.80 5.50 -0.73
N ALA A 61 1.95 5.07 -1.99
CA ALA A 61 3.15 5.33 -2.79
C ALA A 61 3.32 6.83 -3.09
N CYS A 62 2.24 7.53 -3.43
CA CYS A 62 2.26 8.98 -3.65
C CYS A 62 2.70 9.73 -2.39
N LEU A 63 2.10 9.41 -1.24
CA LEU A 63 2.48 9.97 0.06
C LEU A 63 3.95 9.71 0.39
N TYR A 64 4.43 8.49 0.16
CA TYR A 64 5.83 8.14 0.39
C TYR A 64 6.78 9.02 -0.43
N LEU A 65 6.48 9.26 -1.72
CA LEU A 65 7.30 10.11 -2.59
C LEU A 65 7.32 11.56 -2.11
N ILE A 66 6.16 12.12 -1.73
CA ILE A 66 6.05 13.50 -1.22
C ILE A 66 6.86 13.64 0.06
N ILE A 67 6.67 12.75 1.03
CA ILE A 67 7.35 12.83 2.34
C ILE A 67 8.86 12.62 2.16
N SER A 68 9.26 11.63 1.34
CA SER A 68 10.68 11.37 1.06
C SER A 68 11.36 12.59 0.42
N LYS A 69 10.66 13.28 -0.49
CA LYS A 69 11.16 14.51 -1.12
C LYS A 69 11.32 15.64 -0.10
N ILE A 70 10.32 15.85 0.77
CA ILE A 70 10.38 16.87 1.83
C ILE A 70 11.56 16.60 2.77
N ILE A 71 11.74 15.35 3.20
CA ILE A 71 12.86 14.96 4.09
C ILE A 71 14.21 15.26 3.43
N GLN A 72 14.35 14.97 2.13
CA GLN A 72 15.58 15.28 1.39
C GLN A 72 15.83 16.79 1.28
N GLN A 73 14.79 17.60 1.05
CA GLN A 73 14.92 19.05 0.99
C GLN A 73 15.35 19.66 2.34
N ILE A 74 14.77 19.20 3.44
CA ILE A 74 15.17 19.66 4.79
C ILE A 74 16.64 19.30 5.05
N ARG A 75 17.06 18.09 4.66
CA ARG A 75 18.45 17.64 4.82
C ARG A 75 19.44 18.45 3.97
N SER A 76 19.04 18.93 2.78
CA SER A 76 19.91 19.75 1.93
C SER A 76 20.08 21.18 2.44
N THR A 77 19.07 21.75 3.08
CA THR A 77 19.12 23.12 3.64
C THR A 77 19.90 23.20 4.95
N ALA A 78 20.00 22.08 5.68
CA ALA A 78 20.74 21.99 6.94
C ALA A 78 22.26 21.73 6.77
N ARG A 79 22.73 21.53 5.54
CA ARG A 79 24.16 21.43 5.17
C ARG A 79 24.64 22.74 4.59
#